data_AF-A0A1F7YB42-F1
#
_entry.id   AF-A0A1F7YB42-F1
#
_cell.length_a   1.000
_cell.length_b   1.000
_cell.length_c   1.000
_cell.angle_alpha   90.00
_cell.angle_beta   90.00
_cell.angle_gamma   90.00
#
_symmetry.space_group_name_H-M   'P 1'
#
loop_
_entity.id
_entity.type
_entity.pdbx_description
1 polymer ?
#
loop_
_entity_poly.entity_id
_entity_poly.type
_entity_poly.pdbx_seq_one_letter_code
_entity_poly.pdbx_strand_id
1 'polypeptide(L)'
;MIRTQIYIPDDLYKELKILSNITNTNFSSLIREGAKLVVKNRSRTRKKFNPWKDFIGKGLKGKPKDLSEKIDYYLYEEPYEDEKK
;
A
#
# COMPACT_ATOMS: atom_id res chain seq x y z
N MET A 1 20.02 22.83 -9.50
CA MET A 1 20.20 21.40 -9.84
C MET A 1 21.65 21.04 -9.63
N ILE A 2 21.93 19.84 -9.13
CA ILE A 2 23.30 19.28 -9.07
C ILE A 2 23.55 18.55 -10.39
N ARG A 3 24.74 18.72 -10.98
CA ARG A 3 25.13 17.96 -12.18
C ARG A 3 25.57 16.56 -11.76
N THR A 4 24.87 15.55 -12.25
CA THR A 4 25.18 14.14 -11.98
C THR A 4 25.48 13.41 -13.28
N GLN A 5 26.46 12.52 -13.24
CA GLN A 5 26.73 11.57 -14.32
C GLN A 5 26.18 10.20 -13.87
N ILE A 6 25.39 9.57 -14.73
CA ILE A 6 24.81 8.25 -14.49
C ILE A 6 25.05 7.39 -15.72
N TYR A 7 25.38 6.12 -15.49
CA TYR A 7 25.45 5.14 -16.56
C TYR A 7 24.05 4.65 -16.89
N ILE A 8 23.74 4.59 -18.18
CA ILE A 8 22.48 4.10 -18.72
C ILE A 8 22.84 3.08 -19.81
N PRO A 9 22.21 1.90 -19.84
CA PRO A 9 22.39 0.95 -20.93
C PRO A 9 22.05 1.58 -22.29
N ASP A 10 22.79 1.20 -23.33
CA ASP A 10 22.66 1.78 -24.68
C ASP A 10 21.24 1.63 -25.24
N ASP A 11 20.60 0.48 -25.01
CA ASP A 11 19.25 0.22 -25.51
C ASP A 11 18.23 1.17 -24.87
N LEU A 12 18.32 1.36 -23.55
CA LEU A 12 17.47 2.29 -22.81
C LEU A 12 17.72 3.74 -23.24
N TYR A 13 18.97 4.11 -23.55
CA TYR A 13 19.27 5.44 -24.10
C TYR A 13 18.59 5.65 -25.46
N LYS A 14 18.66 4.67 -26.36
CA LYS A 14 18.02 4.74 -27.68
C LYS A 14 16.51 4.87 -27.56
N GLU A 15 15.88 4.06 -26.72
CA GLU A 15 14.44 4.11 -26.46
C GLU A 15 14.00 5.48 -25.94
N LEU A 16 14.71 6.01 -24.92
CA LEU A 16 14.42 7.33 -24.36
C LEU A 16 14.58 8.45 -25.40
N LYS A 17 15.55 8.33 -26.31
CA LYS A 17 15.80 9.32 -27.36
C LYS A 17 14.74 9.29 -28.45
N ILE A 18 14.27 8.10 -28.82
CA ILE A 18 13.13 7.95 -29.73
C ILE A 18 11.89 8.55 -29.07
N LEU A 19 11.62 8.22 -27.81
CA LEU A 19 10.47 8.72 -27.08
C LEU A 19 10.49 10.25 -26.94
N SER A 20 11.65 10.85 -26.67
CA SER A 20 11.79 12.31 -26.60
C SER A 20 11.43 12.99 -27.91
N ASN A 21 11.83 12.40 -29.04
CA ASN A 21 11.54 12.94 -30.36
C ASN A 21 10.05 12.82 -30.71
N ILE A 22 9.42 11.67 -30.41
CA ILE A 22 7.99 11.45 -30.67
C ILE A 22 7.12 12.40 -29.84
N THR A 23 7.47 12.60 -28.58
CA THR A 23 6.69 13.40 -27.64
C THR A 23 7.02 14.89 -27.70
N ASN A 24 8.00 15.29 -28.52
CA ASN A 24 8.55 16.64 -28.58
C ASN A 24 8.95 17.17 -27.18
N THR A 25 9.52 16.29 -26.35
CA THR A 25 9.97 16.62 -24.99
C THR A 25 11.48 16.49 -24.89
N ASN A 26 12.08 17.19 -23.92
CA ASN A 26 13.51 17.06 -23.69
C ASN A 26 13.84 15.73 -23.01
N PHE A 27 14.90 15.06 -23.47
CA PHE A 27 15.44 13.83 -22.88
C PHE A 27 15.62 13.92 -21.35
N SER A 28 16.10 15.07 -20.87
CA SER A 28 16.27 15.30 -19.43
C SER A 28 14.95 15.37 -18.65
N SER A 29 13.85 15.77 -19.29
CA SER A 29 12.52 15.78 -18.67
C SER A 29 12.01 14.36 -18.45
N LEU A 30 12.18 13.47 -19.42
CA LEU A 30 11.83 12.05 -19.28
C LEU A 30 12.58 11.39 -18.13
N ILE A 31 13.91 11.63 -18.02
CA ILE A 31 14.71 11.12 -16.90
C ILE A 31 14.19 11.62 -15.55
N ARG A 32 13.91 12.93 -15.43
CA ARG A 32 13.38 13.52 -14.20
C ARG A 32 12.01 12.95 -13.82
N GLU A 33 11.13 12.79 -14.79
CA GLU A 33 9.79 12.26 -14.58
C GLU A 33 9.84 10.80 -14.12
N GLY A 34 10.61 9.95 -14.81
CA GLY A 34 10.85 8.57 -14.43
C GLY A 34 11.42 8.46 -13.01
N ALA A 35 12.45 9.24 -12.69
CA ALA A 35 13.03 9.28 -11.35
C ALA A 35 12.00 9.70 -10.29
N LYS A 36 11.18 10.73 -10.56
CA LYS A 36 10.14 11.21 -9.65
C LYS A 36 9.07 10.15 -9.41
N LEU A 37 8.66 9.43 -10.44
CA LEU A 37 7.69 8.32 -10.33
C LEU A 37 8.24 7.19 -9.47
N VAL A 38 9.48 6.76 -9.70
CA VAL A 38 10.12 5.71 -8.90
C VAL A 38 10.24 6.11 -7.43
N VAL A 39 10.69 7.34 -7.15
CA VAL A 39 10.79 7.86 -5.77
C VAL A 39 9.43 7.92 -5.11
N LYS A 40 8.40 8.43 -5.81
CA LYS A 40 7.02 8.51 -5.30
C LYS A 40 6.44 7.13 -5.00
N ASN A 41 6.69 6.14 -5.85
CA ASN A 41 6.17 4.79 -5.68
C ASN A 41 6.88 4.08 -4.51
N ARG A 42 8.21 4.22 -4.40
CA ARG A 42 8.99 3.63 -3.31
C ARG A 42 8.76 4.31 -1.96
N SER A 43 8.45 5.61 -1.94
CA SER A 43 8.13 6.31 -0.69
C SER A 43 6.75 5.92 -0.17
N ARG A 44 5.79 5.64 -1.05
CA ARG A 44 4.43 5.21 -0.69
C ARG A 44 4.37 3.76 -0.18
N THR A 45 5.22 2.87 -0.68
CA THR A 45 5.29 1.48 -0.19
C THR A 45 5.90 1.36 1.20
N ARG A 46 6.62 2.38 1.68
CA ARG A 46 6.89 2.55 3.12
C ARG A 46 5.67 3.11 3.84
N LYS A 47 4.52 2.42 3.77
CA LYS A 47 3.50 2.61 4.81
C LYS A 47 4.18 2.27 6.12
N LYS A 48 4.25 3.24 7.04
CA LYS A 48 4.67 3.01 8.43
C LYS A 48 3.79 1.88 8.95
N PHE A 49 4.36 0.68 9.05
CA PHE A 49 3.76 -0.39 9.83
C PHE A 49 3.58 0.20 11.22
N ASN A 50 2.34 0.49 11.59
CA ASN A 50 2.01 1.00 12.91
C ASN A 50 1.32 -0.17 13.62
N PRO A 51 2.07 -0.94 14.44
CA PRO A 51 1.56 -2.16 15.06
C PRO A 51 0.24 -1.91 15.78
N TRP A 52 0.11 -0.76 16.44
CA TRP A 52 -1.08 -0.36 17.18
C TRP A 52 -2.30 -0.13 16.28
N LYS A 53 -2.14 0.48 15.10
CA LYS A 53 -3.26 0.80 14.21
C LYS A 53 -3.74 -0.43 13.43
N ASP A 54 -2.83 -1.32 13.06
CA ASP A 54 -3.13 -2.53 12.29
C ASP A 54 -3.65 -3.68 13.18
N PHE A 55 -3.29 -3.71 14.47
CA PHE A 55 -3.78 -4.72 15.42
C PHE A 55 -5.22 -4.43 15.88
N ILE A 56 -5.56 -3.17 16.18
CA ILE A 56 -6.90 -2.78 16.64
C ILE A 56 -7.96 -2.95 15.53
N GLY A 57 -7.59 -2.71 14.26
CA GLY A 57 -8.53 -2.81 13.13
C GLY A 57 -8.82 -4.23 12.63
N LYS A 58 -7.96 -5.22 12.92
CA LYS A 58 -8.15 -6.61 12.45
C LYS A 58 -8.99 -7.46 13.41
N GLY A 59 -9.06 -7.12 14.69
CA GLY A 59 -9.86 -7.85 15.69
C GLY A 59 -11.38 -7.62 15.63
N LEU A 60 -11.83 -6.62 14.87
CA LEU A 60 -13.25 -6.19 14.79
C LEU A 60 -14.02 -6.80 13.61
N LYS A 61 -13.37 -7.56 12.72
CA LYS A 61 -14.03 -8.10 11.51
C LYS A 61 -14.86 -9.38 11.72
N GLY A 62 -14.98 -9.87 12.95
CA GLY A 62 -15.72 -11.10 13.22
C GLY A 62 -16.31 -11.24 14.62
N LYS A 63 -16.39 -10.16 15.41
CA LYS A 63 -17.05 -10.21 16.72
C LYS A 63 -18.43 -9.54 16.65
N PRO A 64 -19.50 -10.18 17.14
CA PRO A 64 -20.81 -9.57 17.20
C PRO A 64 -20.70 -8.27 18.01
N LYS A 65 -21.27 -7.20 17.45
CA LYS A 65 -21.13 -5.82 17.94
C LYS A 65 -21.80 -5.60 19.30
N ASP A 66 -22.61 -6.57 19.74
CA ASP A 66 -23.58 -6.42 20.82
C ASP A 66 -23.27 -7.34 22.02
N LEU A 67 -21.98 -7.63 22.26
CA LEU A 67 -21.51 -8.36 23.44
C LEU A 67 -21.90 -7.65 24.76
N SER A 68 -21.96 -6.32 24.73
CA SER A 68 -22.34 -5.52 25.90
C SER A 68 -23.85 -5.49 26.15
N GLU A 69 -24.67 -5.73 25.13
CA GLU A 69 -26.14 -5.63 25.24
C GLU A 69 -26.78 -6.95 25.69
N LYS A 70 -26.05 -8.07 25.56
CA LYS A 70 -26.55 -9.42 25.87
C LYS A 70 -25.66 -10.15 26.88
N ILE A 71 -25.04 -9.43 27.81
CA ILE A 71 -24.17 -10.03 28.83
C ILE A 71 -24.93 -11.12 29.61
N ASP A 72 -26.16 -10.84 30.02
CA ASP A 72 -26.97 -11.79 30.78
C ASP A 72 -27.29 -13.08 29.99
N TYR A 73 -27.56 -12.96 28.68
CA TYR A 73 -27.80 -14.12 27.80
C TYR A 73 -26.58 -15.06 27.78
N TYR A 74 -25.37 -14.52 27.75
CA TYR A 74 -24.15 -15.35 27.72
C TYR A 74 -23.65 -15.81 29.10
N LEU A 75 -24.12 -15.17 30.17
CA LEU A 75 -23.69 -15.51 31.53
C LEU A 75 -24.59 -16.58 32.18
N TYR A 76 -25.86 -16.65 31.79
CA TYR A 76 -26.87 -17.47 32.45
C TYR A 76 -27.60 -18.46 31.54
N GLU A 77 -27.62 -18.25 30.22
CA GLU A 77 -28.12 -19.25 29.28
C GLU A 77 -26.90 -20.00 28.72
N GLU A 78 -26.84 -21.31 28.87
CA GLU A 78 -25.76 -22.14 28.34
C GLU A 78 -26.11 -22.52 26.89
N PRO A 79 -25.57 -21.83 25.85
CA PRO A 79 -26.00 -22.04 24.47
C PRO A 79 -25.55 -23.39 23.89
N TYR A 80 -24.88 -24.24 24.67
CA TYR A 80 -24.32 -25.52 24.22
C TYR A 80 -25.20 -26.72 24.57
N GLU A 81 -26.27 -26.55 25.35
CA GLU A 81 -27.14 -27.66 25.76
C GLU A 81 -28.26 -27.96 24.74
N ASP A 82 -28.63 -27.00 23.89
CA ASP A 82 -29.72 -27.19 22.92
C ASP A 82 -29.33 -28.04 21.69
N GLU A 83 -28.05 -28.38 21.51
CA GLU A 83 -27.61 -29.31 20.44
C GLU A 83 -27.70 -30.79 20.84
N LYS A 84 -28.20 -31.11 22.03
CA LYS A 84 -28.43 -32.49 22.48
C LYS A 84 -29.90 -32.75 22.82
N LYS A 85 -30.80 -32.64 21.84
CA LYS A 85 -32.07 -33.36 21.82
C LYS A 85 -32.55 -33.60 20.39
#